data_AF-A0A1Y3BWM1-F1
#
_entry.id   AF-A0A1Y3BWM1-F1
#
_cell.length_a   1.000
_cell.length_b   1.000
_cell.length_c   1.000
_cell.angle_alpha   90.00
_cell.angle_beta   90.00
_cell.angle_gamma   90.00
#
_symmetry.space_group_name_H-M   'P 1'
#
loop_
_entity.id
_entity.type
_entity.pdbx_description
1 polymer ?
#
loop_
_entity_poly.entity_id
_entity_poly.type
_entity_poly.pdbx_seq_one_letter_code
_entity_poly.pdbx_strand_id
1 'polypeptide(L)'
;LEQDRQLPIEFITDRYDIETKEFLLCLPGITTQNVYCIMNEFKSIVDLVQQSIEELTEKIGSNHHAQLLYSALHSPVTLGIDMQTSKQSNKETKRFAHVRRKRKN
;
A
#
# COMPACT_ATOMS: atom_id res chain seq x y z
N LEU A 1 -14.67 47.82 13.09
CA LEU A 1 -15.34 46.61 12.59
C LEU A 1 -14.47 46.10 11.46
N GLU A 2 -13.44 45.34 11.82
CA GLU A 2 -12.60 44.64 10.84
C GLU A 2 -13.50 43.58 10.20
N GLN A 3 -13.79 43.76 8.91
CA GLN A 3 -14.46 42.73 8.13
C GLN A 3 -13.50 41.55 8.05
N ASP A 4 -13.90 40.43 8.66
CA ASP A 4 -13.32 39.12 8.40
C ASP A 4 -13.29 38.93 6.89
N ARG A 5 -12.12 39.13 6.28
CA ARG A 5 -11.87 38.74 4.90
C ARG A 5 -11.87 37.21 4.88
N GLN A 6 -13.05 36.61 4.87
CA GLN A 6 -13.19 35.24 4.41
C GLN A 6 -12.73 35.25 2.96
N LEU A 7 -11.54 34.69 2.72
CA LEU A 7 -11.04 34.44 1.38
C LEU A 7 -12.11 33.63 0.64
N PRO A 8 -12.39 33.94 -0.64
CA PRO A 8 -13.41 33.23 -1.39
C PRO A 8 -13.11 31.74 -1.38
N ILE A 9 -14.16 30.92 -1.24
CA ILE A 9 -14.13 29.44 -1.28
C ILE A 9 -13.85 28.98 -2.71
N GLU A 10 -12.81 29.53 -3.33
CA GLU A 10 -12.25 29.09 -4.61
C GLU A 10 -11.01 28.22 -4.38
N PHE A 11 -10.82 27.75 -3.14
CA PHE A 11 -9.83 26.73 -2.80
C PHE A 11 -10.39 25.36 -3.13
N ILE A 12 -10.28 24.97 -4.40
CA ILE A 12 -10.21 23.59 -4.89
C ILE A 12 -11.21 22.66 -4.18
N THR A 13 -12.48 22.77 -4.54
CA THR A 13 -13.43 21.70 -4.26
C THR A 13 -13.02 20.52 -5.15
N ASP A 14 -12.27 19.57 -4.60
CA ASP A 14 -12.00 18.30 -5.27
C ASP A 14 -13.35 17.68 -5.69
N ARG A 15 -13.40 17.01 -6.85
CA ARG A 15 -14.64 16.39 -7.35
C ARG A 15 -15.18 15.36 -6.36
N TYR A 16 -14.26 14.77 -5.61
CA TYR A 16 -14.55 13.74 -4.64
C TYR A 16 -14.51 14.25 -3.22
N ASP A 17 -15.19 13.50 -2.36
CA ASP A 17 -15.08 13.65 -0.92
C ASP A 17 -13.61 13.51 -0.46
N ILE A 18 -13.16 14.51 0.28
CA ILE A 18 -11.77 14.61 0.75
C ILE A 18 -11.48 13.47 1.72
N GLU A 19 -12.40 13.15 2.63
CA GLU A 19 -12.19 12.10 3.64
C GLU A 19 -12.00 10.72 2.98
N THR A 20 -12.81 10.42 1.98
CA THR A 20 -12.70 9.18 1.19
C THR A 20 -11.35 9.10 0.47
N LYS A 21 -10.90 10.20 -0.15
CA LYS A 21 -9.59 10.25 -0.82
C LYS A 21 -8.45 10.03 0.17
N GLU A 22 -8.46 10.72 1.30
CA GLU A 22 -7.43 10.61 2.35
C GLU A 22 -7.40 9.19 2.94
N PHE A 23 -8.56 8.57 3.15
CA PHE A 23 -8.65 7.18 3.56
C PHE A 23 -8.00 6.23 2.54
N LEU A 24 -8.32 6.39 1.25
CA LEU A 24 -7.71 5.57 0.19
C LEU A 24 -6.20 5.77 0.14
N LEU A 25 -5.69 7.00 0.31
CA LEU A 25 -4.25 7.28 0.31
C LEU A 25 -3.50 6.64 1.49
N CYS A 26 -4.20 6.23 2.55
CA CYS A 26 -3.64 5.46 3.65
C CYS A 26 -3.50 3.96 3.35
N LEU A 27 -4.11 3.46 2.27
CA LEU A 27 -4.05 2.05 1.92
C LEU A 27 -2.75 1.68 1.18
N PRO A 28 -2.12 0.53 1.51
CA PRO A 28 -0.96 0.05 0.78
C PRO A 28 -1.24 -0.11 -0.71
N GLY A 29 -0.33 0.38 -1.55
CA GLY A 29 -0.47 0.31 -3.00
C GLY A 29 -1.31 1.44 -3.62
N ILE A 30 -1.97 2.27 -2.81
CA ILE A 30 -2.61 3.50 -3.30
C ILE A 30 -1.60 4.65 -3.20
N THR A 31 -1.59 5.48 -4.23
CA THR A 31 -0.69 6.63 -4.39
C THR A 31 -1.49 7.82 -4.92
N THR A 32 -0.92 9.01 -4.84
CA THR A 32 -1.51 10.22 -5.43
C THR A 32 -1.72 10.12 -6.95
N GLN A 33 -1.02 9.21 -7.62
CA GLN A 33 -1.14 8.99 -9.07
C GLN A 33 -2.32 8.07 -9.44
N ASN A 34 -2.63 7.06 -8.61
CA ASN A 34 -3.66 6.06 -8.93
C ASN A 34 -4.97 6.23 -8.12
N VAL A 35 -5.00 7.08 -7.08
CA VAL A 35 -6.19 7.27 -6.23
C VAL A 35 -7.42 7.67 -7.05
N TYR A 36 -7.27 8.59 -8.00
CA TYR A 36 -8.38 9.01 -8.85
C TYR A 36 -8.84 7.92 -9.81
N CYS A 37 -7.95 7.01 -10.23
CA CYS A 37 -8.37 5.86 -11.02
C CYS A 37 -9.31 4.96 -10.20
N ILE A 38 -8.93 4.67 -8.96
CA ILE A 38 -9.77 3.89 -8.03
C ILE A 38 -11.11 4.59 -7.77
N MET A 39 -11.10 5.90 -7.49
CA MET A 39 -12.33 6.67 -7.23
C MET A 39 -13.24 6.84 -8.47
N ASN A 40 -12.70 6.67 -9.68
CA ASN A 40 -13.49 6.66 -10.91
C ASN A 40 -14.08 5.27 -11.20
N GLU A 41 -13.31 4.21 -10.96
CA GLU A 41 -13.69 2.84 -11.31
C GLU A 41 -14.63 2.21 -10.27
N PHE A 42 -14.45 2.52 -8.98
CA PHE A 42 -15.19 1.90 -7.88
C PHE A 42 -16.11 2.92 -7.20
N LYS A 43 -17.38 2.55 -7.02
CA LYS A 43 -18.37 3.43 -6.39
C LYS A 43 -18.31 3.38 -4.87
N SER A 44 -17.81 2.29 -4.31
CA SER A 44 -17.71 2.06 -2.87
C SER A 44 -16.50 1.21 -2.49
N ILE A 45 -16.12 1.23 -1.21
CA ILE A 45 -15.07 0.36 -0.66
C ILE A 45 -15.48 -1.12 -0.78
N VAL A 46 -16.78 -1.42 -0.67
CA VAL A 46 -17.29 -2.80 -0.83
C VAL A 46 -17.01 -3.30 -2.24
N ASP A 47 -17.24 -2.47 -3.27
CA ASP A 47 -16.95 -2.84 -4.66
C ASP A 47 -15.45 -3.10 -4.87
N LEU A 48 -14.60 -2.29 -4.22
CA LEU A 48 -13.14 -2.43 -4.28
C LEU A 48 -12.66 -3.76 -3.67
N VAL A 49 -13.23 -4.17 -2.53
CA VAL A 49 -12.85 -5.40 -1.82
C VAL A 49 -13.29 -6.65 -2.58
N GLN A 50 -14.40 -6.59 -3.33
CA GLN A 50 -14.92 -7.75 -4.07
C GLN A 50 -14.12 -8.08 -5.34
N GLN A 51 -13.21 -7.21 -5.78
CA GLN A 51 -12.45 -7.42 -7.00
C GLN A 51 -11.40 -8.53 -6.84
N SER A 52 -11.21 -9.28 -7.92
CA SER A 52 -10.05 -10.15 -8.08
C SER A 52 -8.75 -9.35 -8.23
N ILE A 53 -7.61 -10.01 -8.00
CA ILE A 53 -6.29 -9.38 -8.16
C ILE A 53 -6.01 -9.01 -9.63
N GLU A 54 -6.54 -9.79 -10.57
CA GLU A 54 -6.45 -9.54 -12.01
C GLU A 54 -7.19 -8.27 -12.39
N GLU A 55 -8.44 -8.12 -11.93
CA GLU A 55 -9.25 -6.92 -12.15
C GLU A 55 -8.59 -5.68 -11.53
N LEU A 56 -8.10 -5.78 -10.29
CA LEU A 56 -7.35 -4.68 -9.67
C LEU A 56 -6.10 -4.30 -10.46
N THR A 57 -5.39 -5.28 -11.02
CA THR A 57 -4.21 -5.03 -11.84
C THR A 57 -4.57 -4.31 -13.14
N GLU A 58 -5.66 -4.71 -13.79
CA GLU A 58 -6.17 -4.06 -15.00
C GLU A 58 -6.60 -2.62 -14.72
N LYS A 59 -7.36 -2.39 -13.64
CA LYS A 59 -7.86 -1.06 -13.29
C LYS A 59 -6.75 -0.12 -12.82
N ILE A 60 -5.87 -0.57 -11.92
CA ILE A 60 -4.79 0.27 -11.37
C ILE A 60 -3.65 0.46 -12.38
N GLY A 61 -3.51 -0.46 -13.35
CA GLY A 61 -2.43 -0.43 -14.35
C GLY A 61 -1.05 -0.78 -13.80
N SER A 62 -0.97 -1.29 -12.56
CA SER A 62 0.29 -1.69 -11.91
C SER A 62 0.09 -2.95 -11.08
N ASN A 63 0.78 -4.02 -11.48
CA ASN A 63 0.75 -5.31 -10.79
C ASN A 63 1.28 -5.21 -9.35
N HIS A 64 2.34 -4.42 -9.14
CA HIS A 64 2.93 -4.23 -7.81
C HIS A 64 1.95 -3.55 -6.85
N HIS A 65 1.30 -2.47 -7.30
CA HIS A 65 0.34 -1.73 -6.49
C HIS A 65 -0.93 -2.55 -6.23
N ALA A 66 -1.43 -3.26 -7.24
CA ALA A 66 -2.58 -4.15 -7.09
C ALA A 66 -2.31 -5.29 -6.10
N GLN A 67 -1.12 -5.89 -6.11
CA GLN A 67 -0.74 -6.92 -5.13
C GLN A 67 -0.72 -6.40 -3.69
N LEU A 68 -0.14 -5.22 -3.48
CA LEU A 68 -0.08 -4.60 -2.15
C LEU A 68 -1.49 -4.30 -1.62
N LEU A 69 -2.34 -3.70 -2.47
CA LEU A 69 -3.70 -3.36 -2.10
C LEU A 69 -4.52 -4.63 -1.83
N TYR A 70 -4.48 -5.61 -2.73
CA TYR A 70 -5.22 -6.86 -2.58
C TYR A 70 -4.83 -7.58 -1.29
N SER A 71 -3.52 -7.66 -1.01
CA SER A 71 -3.01 -8.27 0.21
C SER A 71 -3.48 -7.51 1.45
N ALA A 72 -3.49 -6.18 1.43
CA ALA A 72 -3.94 -5.37 2.56
C ALA A 72 -5.44 -5.57 2.85
N LEU A 73 -6.27 -5.72 1.80
CA LEU A 73 -7.72 -5.88 1.95
C LEU A 73 -8.13 -7.31 2.36
N HIS A 74 -7.37 -8.33 1.96
CA HIS A 74 -7.72 -9.73 2.16
C HIS A 74 -6.90 -10.45 3.24
N SER A 75 -5.86 -9.81 3.78
CA SER A 75 -5.08 -10.41 4.86
C SER A 75 -5.91 -10.47 6.14
N PRO A 76 -5.85 -11.60 6.88
CA PRO A 76 -6.48 -11.67 8.18
C PRO A 76 -5.86 -10.63 9.11
N VAL A 77 -6.70 -9.94 9.88
CA VAL A 77 -6.26 -9.00 10.91
C VAL A 77 -5.54 -9.80 11.98
N THR A 78 -4.21 -9.70 12.02
CA THR A 78 -3.40 -10.29 13.09
C THR A 78 -3.05 -9.18 14.08
N LEU A 79 -3.52 -9.32 15.32
CA LEU A 79 -3.28 -8.34 16.37
C LEU A 79 -1.87 -8.50 16.95
N GLY A 80 -0.81 -8.35 16.15
CA GLY A 80 0.60 -8.22 16.57
C GLY A 80 1.21 -9.36 17.43
N ILE A 81 0.42 -10.30 17.91
CA ILE A 81 0.82 -11.39 18.82
C ILE A 81 1.32 -12.58 18.00
N ASP A 82 0.89 -12.71 16.74
CA ASP A 82 1.13 -13.91 15.91
C ASP A 82 2.19 -13.69 14.80
N MET A 83 2.80 -12.50 14.70
CA MET A 83 3.69 -12.13 13.59
C MET A 83 5.09 -12.78 13.61
N GLN A 84 5.38 -13.71 14.52
CA GLN A 84 6.71 -14.33 14.63
C GLN A 84 6.89 -15.67 13.90
N THR A 85 5.85 -16.25 13.29
CA THR A 85 5.95 -17.59 12.70
C THR A 85 5.79 -17.60 11.18
N SER A 86 6.58 -16.84 10.43
CA SER A 86 6.85 -17.24 9.03
C SER A 86 8.22 -16.80 8.49
N LYS A 87 9.12 -17.81 8.44
CA LYS A 87 10.18 -18.04 7.43
C LYS A 87 11.43 -17.12 7.46
N GLN A 88 12.35 -17.40 8.39
CA GLN A 88 13.79 -17.27 8.10
C GLN A 88 14.24 -18.46 7.23
N SER A 89 14.33 -18.28 5.91
CA SER A 89 15.14 -19.20 5.10
C SER A 89 16.61 -18.88 5.37
N ASN A 90 17.23 -19.72 6.19
CA ASN A 90 18.65 -19.65 6.53
C ASN A 90 19.52 -19.87 5.27
N LYS A 91 19.80 -18.81 4.52
CA LYS A 91 20.85 -18.83 3.49
C LYS A 91 22.17 -18.62 4.19
N GLU A 92 22.77 -19.73 4.64
CA GLU A 92 24.17 -19.78 5.07
C GLU A 92 25.04 -19.09 4.02
N THR A 93 25.45 -17.87 4.33
CA THR A 93 26.42 -17.15 3.51
C THR A 93 27.77 -17.76 3.80
N LYS A 94 28.22 -18.67 2.92
CA LYS A 94 29.58 -19.27 2.90
C LYS A 94 30.70 -18.23 2.63
N ARG A 95 30.54 -16.97 3.07
CA ARG A 95 31.48 -15.88 2.78
C ARG A 95 32.76 -15.93 3.61
N PHE A 96 32.84 -16.79 4.64
CA PHE A 96 34.00 -16.88 5.53
C PHE A 96 34.67 -18.26 5.59
N ALA A 97 34.39 -19.15 4.63
CA ALA A 97 34.96 -20.50 4.61
C ALA A 97 36.48 -20.55 4.29
N HIS A 98 37.12 -19.43 3.96
CA HIS A 98 38.48 -19.41 3.42
C HIS A 98 39.57 -18.81 4.32
N VAL A 99 39.50 -18.99 5.64
CA VAL A 99 40.61 -18.61 6.53
C VAL A 99 40.84 -19.65 7.62
N ARG A 100 41.21 -20.89 7.25
CA ARG A 100 41.96 -21.80 8.15
C ARG A 100 42.82 -22.79 7.33
N ARG A 101 43.99 -22.35 6.87
CA ARG A 101 45.14 -23.26 6.72
C ARG A 101 46.27 -22.74 7.60
N LYS A 102 46.37 -23.36 8.78
CA LYS A 102 47.47 -23.19 9.74
C LYS A 102 48.78 -23.64 9.09
N ARG A 103 49.83 -22.88 9.39
CA ARG A 103 51.25 -23.22 9.25
C ARG A 103 51.54 -24.65 9.76
N LYS A 104 52.40 -25.39 9.05
CA LYS A 104 53.29 -26.40 9.62
C LYS A 104 54.58 -26.52 8.79
N ASN A 105 55.68 -26.38 9.53
CA ASN A 105 57.07 -26.77 9.33
C ASN A 105 57.84 -26.11 8.18
#